data_AF-A0A540NHA3-F1
#
_entry.id   AF-A0A540NHA3-F1
#
_cell.length_a   1.000
_cell.length_b   1.000
_cell.length_c   1.000
_cell.angle_alpha   90.00
_cell.angle_beta   90.00
_cell.angle_gamma   90.00
#
_symmetry.space_group_name_H-M   'P 1'
#
loop_
_entity.id
_entity.type
_entity.pdbx_description
1 polymer ?
#
loop_
_entity_poly.entity_id
_entity_poly.type
_entity_poly.pdbx_seq_one_letter_code
_entity_poly.pdbx_strand_id
1 'polypeptide(L)'
;MISGSYVPALKGEKIPYSDPVLFLDIGIWHPLVPCMYDDVKEYLNWYGTRKDANEKLKSPNAPVVGLILQRSHIVTGDESHYVVVIMELEARGAKVIPIFAGGLDFSGPVERFLIDPVTKKPFIHSAISLTGFALVRGPARQDYPRAVEALRKLDVPYIVALPLVFQTTEEWLNSTLGLHPIQVALQVALPELDGGMEPIVFVGRDLRTGNHMLFTRG
;
A
#
# COMPACT_ATOMS: atom_id res chain seq x y z
N MET A 1 -27.15 7.41 26.32
CA MET A 1 -26.69 7.60 24.93
C MET A 1 -26.50 9.09 24.68
N ILE A 2 -25.37 9.49 24.12
CA ILE A 2 -25.05 10.90 23.84
C ILE A 2 -26.04 11.49 22.82
N SER A 3 -26.51 10.68 21.85
CA SER A 3 -27.49 11.08 20.83
C SER A 3 -28.78 11.70 21.40
N GLY A 4 -29.33 11.16 22.50
CA GLY A 4 -30.53 11.68 23.14
C GLY A 4 -30.34 13.03 23.86
N SER A 5 -29.09 13.44 24.10
CA SER A 5 -28.75 14.75 24.67
C SER A 5 -28.61 15.85 23.60
N TYR A 6 -28.29 15.48 22.35
CA TYR A 6 -28.07 16.43 21.25
C TYR A 6 -29.18 16.42 20.20
N VAL A 7 -29.98 15.35 20.14
CA VAL A 7 -31.12 15.22 19.22
C VAL A 7 -32.36 14.86 20.05
N PRO A 8 -33.22 15.84 20.42
CA PRO A 8 -34.39 15.63 21.27
C PRO A 8 -35.36 14.56 20.75
N ALA A 9 -35.44 14.39 19.42
CA ALA A 9 -36.26 13.37 18.78
C ALA A 9 -35.80 11.93 19.04
N LEU A 10 -34.53 11.72 19.42
CA LEU A 10 -33.94 10.40 19.71
C LEU A 10 -33.88 10.12 21.22
N LYS A 11 -34.56 10.93 22.03
CA LYS A 11 -34.54 10.82 23.49
C LYS A 11 -35.33 9.58 23.93
N GLY A 12 -34.63 8.61 24.50
CA GLY A 12 -35.22 7.34 24.97
C GLY A 12 -35.18 6.22 23.93
N GLU A 13 -34.81 6.51 22.68
CA GLU A 13 -34.53 5.47 21.70
C GLU A 13 -33.23 4.75 22.03
N LYS A 14 -33.19 3.42 21.83
CA LYS A 14 -31.98 2.61 21.92
C LYS A 14 -31.50 2.30 20.51
N ILE A 15 -30.54 3.08 20.03
CA ILE A 15 -29.88 2.83 18.75
C ILE A 15 -28.82 1.75 19.00
N PRO A 16 -28.92 0.58 18.36
CA PRO A 16 -27.87 -0.43 18.46
C PRO A 16 -26.59 0.12 17.82
N TYR A 17 -25.46 -0.05 18.51
CA TYR A 17 -24.14 0.28 18.00
C TYR A 17 -23.20 -0.86 18.34
N SER A 18 -22.18 -1.04 17.51
CA SER A 18 -21.07 -1.96 17.78
C SER A 18 -19.93 -1.18 18.41
N ASP A 19 -19.08 -1.88 19.16
CA ASP A 19 -17.83 -1.29 19.66
C ASP A 19 -16.93 -0.84 18.50
N PRO A 20 -16.15 0.24 18.67
CA PRO A 20 -15.24 0.73 17.64
C PRO A 20 -14.20 -0.34 17.30
N VAL A 21 -14.02 -0.59 16.01
CA VAL A 21 -12.98 -1.49 15.51
C VAL A 21 -11.64 -0.75 15.50
N LEU A 22 -10.64 -1.34 16.16
CA LEU A 22 -9.29 -0.81 16.18
C LEU A 22 -8.47 -1.40 15.02
N PHE A 23 -7.76 -0.54 14.31
CA PHE A 23 -6.84 -0.92 13.25
C PHE A 23 -5.42 -0.55 13.66
N LEU A 24 -4.46 -1.45 13.40
CA LEU A 24 -3.05 -1.22 13.67
C LEU A 24 -2.54 0.05 12.96
N ASP A 25 -1.58 0.74 13.53
CA ASP A 25 -0.95 1.91 12.88
C ASP A 25 0.00 1.52 11.77
N ILE A 26 0.71 0.41 11.96
CA ILE A 26 1.60 -0.22 10.98
C ILE A 26 1.36 -1.73 11.03
N GLY A 27 1.50 -2.41 9.90
CA GLY A 27 1.27 -3.84 9.85
C GLY A 27 1.36 -4.39 8.43
N ILE A 28 0.97 -5.65 8.31
CA ILE A 28 0.79 -6.35 7.04
C ILE A 28 -0.71 -6.55 6.83
N TRP A 29 -1.17 -6.22 5.63
CA TRP A 29 -2.56 -6.42 5.22
C TRP A 29 -2.59 -7.29 3.97
N HIS A 30 -3.60 -8.13 3.83
CA HIS A 30 -3.83 -8.90 2.62
C HIS A 30 -5.34 -9.15 2.46
N PRO A 31 -5.91 -9.04 1.24
CA PRO A 31 -7.36 -9.04 1.04
C PRO A 31 -8.07 -10.32 1.49
N LEU A 32 -7.37 -11.44 1.50
CA LEU A 32 -7.90 -12.75 1.91
C LEU A 32 -7.76 -13.05 3.42
N VAL A 33 -7.20 -12.13 4.21
CA VAL A 33 -7.03 -12.33 5.65
C VAL A 33 -8.15 -11.61 6.40
N PRO A 34 -8.74 -12.21 7.44
CA PRO A 34 -9.78 -11.55 8.24
C PRO A 34 -9.26 -10.39 9.12
N CYS A 35 -7.95 -10.32 9.39
CA CYS A 35 -7.33 -9.31 10.24
C CYS A 35 -5.95 -8.88 9.72
N MET A 36 -5.43 -7.76 10.23
CA MET A 36 -4.07 -7.30 9.96
C MET A 36 -3.07 -8.07 10.83
N TYR A 37 -1.85 -8.30 10.32
CA TYR A 37 -0.75 -8.90 11.09
C TYR A 37 0.24 -7.83 11.55
N ASP A 38 0.78 -8.01 12.76
CA ASP A 38 1.86 -7.19 13.32
C ASP A 38 3.22 -7.92 13.35
N ASP A 39 3.25 -9.18 12.89
CA ASP A 39 4.44 -10.01 12.73
C ASP A 39 4.48 -10.69 11.35
N VAL A 40 5.65 -10.65 10.71
CA VAL A 40 5.82 -11.19 9.36
C VAL A 40 5.89 -12.72 9.32
N LYS A 41 6.33 -13.38 10.39
CA LYS A 41 6.38 -14.85 10.44
C LYS A 41 4.97 -15.41 10.55
N GLU A 42 4.10 -14.79 11.34
CA GLU A 42 2.68 -15.15 11.39
C GLU A 42 2.01 -15.00 10.02
N TYR A 43 2.25 -13.87 9.34
CA TYR A 43 1.77 -13.64 7.99
C TYR A 43 2.26 -14.71 7.00
N LEU A 44 3.56 -15.00 6.98
CA LEU A 44 4.14 -16.02 6.09
C LEU A 44 3.67 -17.44 6.43
N ASN A 45 3.42 -17.74 7.69
CA ASN A 45 2.84 -19.01 8.11
C ASN A 45 1.41 -19.15 7.57
N TRP A 46 0.56 -18.13 7.75
CA TRP A 46 -0.77 -18.09 7.13
C TRP A 46 -0.69 -18.27 5.62
N TYR A 47 0.24 -17.56 4.97
CA TYR A 47 0.46 -17.64 3.52
C TYR A 47 0.75 -19.07 3.06
N GLY A 48 1.54 -19.83 3.83
CA GLY A 48 1.85 -21.24 3.56
C GLY A 48 0.65 -22.19 3.72
N THR A 49 -0.35 -21.82 4.52
CA THR A 49 -1.58 -22.62 4.72
C THR A 49 -2.65 -22.39 3.66
N ARG A 50 -2.46 -21.45 2.73
CA ARG A 50 -3.43 -21.10 1.69
C ARG A 50 -3.74 -22.28 0.78
N LYS A 51 -5.02 -22.59 0.64
CA LYS A 51 -5.52 -23.67 -0.23
C LYS A 51 -5.67 -23.22 -1.68
N ASP A 52 -5.94 -21.94 -1.88
CA ASP A 52 -6.12 -21.26 -3.16
C ASP A 52 -4.80 -20.95 -3.88
N ALA A 53 -3.67 -21.01 -3.18
CA ALA A 53 -2.34 -20.73 -3.74
C ALA A 53 -1.86 -21.81 -4.72
N ASN A 54 -1.40 -21.36 -5.91
CA ASN A 54 -0.77 -22.20 -6.94
C ASN A 54 0.53 -22.86 -6.42
N GLU A 55 0.91 -24.02 -6.95
CA GLU A 55 2.19 -24.70 -6.71
C GLU A 55 3.40 -23.76 -6.87
N LYS A 56 3.40 -22.88 -7.88
CA LYS A 56 4.47 -21.89 -8.08
C LYS A 56 4.63 -20.98 -6.86
N LEU A 57 3.51 -20.53 -6.30
CA LEU A 57 3.46 -19.64 -5.16
C LEU A 57 3.88 -20.35 -3.85
N LYS A 58 3.58 -21.65 -3.75
CA LYS A 58 3.99 -22.51 -2.63
C LYS A 58 5.46 -22.92 -2.69
N SER A 59 6.11 -22.75 -3.83
CA SER A 59 7.53 -23.04 -3.98
C SER A 59 8.38 -22.31 -2.92
N PRO A 60 9.37 -22.97 -2.31
CA PRO A 60 10.37 -22.30 -1.47
C PRO A 60 11.13 -21.21 -2.23
N ASN A 61 11.28 -21.37 -3.55
CA ASN A 61 12.02 -20.46 -4.43
C ASN A 61 11.11 -19.40 -5.10
N ALA A 62 9.85 -19.29 -4.67
CA ALA A 62 8.96 -18.25 -5.20
C ALA A 62 9.55 -16.86 -4.88
N PRO A 63 9.63 -15.94 -5.85
CA PRO A 63 10.09 -14.59 -5.60
C PRO A 63 9.15 -13.91 -4.59
N VAL A 64 9.71 -13.06 -3.74
CA VAL A 64 8.97 -12.36 -2.68
C VAL A 64 9.03 -10.86 -2.97
N VAL A 65 7.87 -10.22 -3.07
CA VAL A 65 7.72 -8.79 -3.39
C VAL A 65 7.12 -8.08 -2.18
N GLY A 66 7.81 -7.06 -1.67
CA GLY A 66 7.26 -6.15 -0.67
C GLY A 66 6.40 -5.09 -1.34
N LEU A 67 5.18 -4.86 -0.87
CA LEU A 67 4.36 -3.72 -1.30
C LEU A 67 4.22 -2.72 -0.17
N ILE A 68 4.38 -1.43 -0.47
CA ILE A 68 4.17 -0.34 0.49
C ILE A 68 2.85 0.34 0.17
N LEU A 69 1.92 0.26 1.12
CA LEU A 69 0.53 0.71 1.00
C LEU A 69 0.23 1.84 1.99
N GLN A 70 -0.77 2.65 1.68
CA GLN A 70 -1.27 3.66 2.60
C GLN A 70 -2.47 3.11 3.39
N ARG A 71 -2.41 3.19 4.73
CA ARG A 71 -3.47 2.65 5.62
C ARG A 71 -4.84 3.26 5.36
N SER A 72 -4.90 4.52 4.92
CA SER A 72 -6.18 5.20 4.68
C SER A 72 -7.07 4.42 3.72
N HIS A 73 -6.54 3.94 2.60
CA HIS A 73 -7.31 3.20 1.60
C HIS A 73 -7.87 1.88 2.17
N ILE A 74 -7.08 1.18 2.98
CA ILE A 74 -7.49 -0.08 3.63
C ILE A 74 -8.60 0.15 4.67
N VAL A 75 -8.50 1.22 5.45
CA VAL A 75 -9.50 1.53 6.49
C VAL A 75 -10.78 2.12 5.89
N THR A 76 -10.69 2.81 4.76
CA THR A 76 -11.87 3.38 4.07
C THR A 76 -12.58 2.38 3.16
N GLY A 77 -12.04 1.18 2.92
CA GLY A 77 -12.63 0.21 1.99
C GLY A 77 -12.29 0.49 0.52
N ASP A 78 -11.39 1.44 0.24
CA ASP A 78 -10.98 1.86 -1.11
C ASP A 78 -9.67 1.16 -1.52
N GLU A 79 -9.58 -0.14 -1.22
CA GLU A 79 -8.40 -0.97 -1.47
C GLU A 79 -8.45 -1.77 -2.78
N SER A 80 -9.50 -1.62 -3.60
CA SER A 80 -9.72 -2.45 -4.81
C SER A 80 -8.49 -2.54 -5.71
N HIS A 81 -7.79 -1.42 -5.86
CA HIS A 81 -6.59 -1.31 -6.65
C HIS A 81 -5.39 -2.06 -6.03
N TYR A 82 -5.27 -2.10 -4.71
CA TYR A 82 -4.30 -2.94 -4.02
C TYR A 82 -4.63 -4.42 -4.18
N VAL A 83 -5.91 -4.79 -4.08
CA VAL A 83 -6.37 -6.18 -4.25
C VAL A 83 -5.88 -6.75 -5.57
N VAL A 84 -6.11 -6.06 -6.68
CA VAL A 84 -5.73 -6.58 -7.99
C VAL A 84 -4.22 -6.63 -8.16
N VAL A 85 -3.45 -5.64 -7.68
CA VAL A 85 -1.98 -5.70 -7.76
C VAL A 85 -1.45 -6.92 -6.98
N ILE A 86 -1.97 -7.17 -5.78
CA ILE A 86 -1.61 -8.35 -4.99
C ILE A 86 -1.97 -9.62 -5.77
N MET A 87 -3.21 -9.74 -6.23
CA MET A 87 -3.69 -10.93 -6.94
C MET A 87 -2.92 -11.21 -8.25
N GLU A 88 -2.57 -10.18 -9.01
CA GLU A 88 -1.80 -10.31 -10.25
C GLU A 88 -0.36 -10.79 -10.00
N LEU A 89 0.30 -10.26 -8.96
CA LEU A 89 1.62 -10.74 -8.55
C LEU A 89 1.58 -12.20 -8.10
N GLU A 90 0.55 -12.58 -7.34
CA GLU A 90 0.34 -13.95 -6.88
C GLU A 90 0.03 -14.91 -8.03
N ALA A 91 -0.80 -14.49 -8.99
CA ALA A 91 -1.12 -15.26 -10.19
C ALA A 91 0.13 -15.54 -11.03
N ARG A 92 1.09 -14.61 -11.05
CA ARG A 92 2.40 -14.76 -11.69
C ARG A 92 3.38 -15.62 -10.88
N GLY A 93 3.01 -16.00 -9.65
CA GLY A 93 3.77 -16.90 -8.78
C GLY A 93 4.71 -16.19 -7.80
N ALA A 94 4.53 -14.89 -7.56
CA ALA A 94 5.29 -14.15 -6.55
C ALA A 94 4.54 -14.07 -5.23
N LYS A 95 5.22 -14.35 -4.12
CA LYS A 95 4.71 -14.10 -2.77
C LYS A 95 4.70 -12.60 -2.53
N VAL A 96 3.63 -12.10 -1.93
CA VAL A 96 3.47 -10.66 -1.70
C VAL A 96 3.45 -10.38 -0.20
N ILE A 97 4.16 -9.34 0.24
CA ILE A 97 4.12 -8.85 1.63
C ILE A 97 3.64 -7.39 1.60
N PRO A 98 2.33 -7.13 1.73
CA PRO A 98 1.78 -5.78 1.65
C PRO A 98 1.81 -5.11 3.02
N ILE A 99 2.81 -4.25 3.22
CA ILE A 99 2.98 -3.48 4.44
C ILE A 99 2.25 -2.14 4.33
N PHE A 100 1.73 -1.64 5.43
CA PHE A 100 1.09 -0.33 5.48
C PHE A 100 1.58 0.52 6.65
N ALA A 101 1.38 1.83 6.53
CA ALA A 101 1.54 2.79 7.61
C ALA A 101 0.38 3.79 7.64
N GLY A 102 -0.03 4.19 8.85
CA GLY A 102 -0.95 5.31 9.07
C GLY A 102 -0.28 6.68 8.99
N GLY A 103 1.03 6.74 9.29
CA GLY A 103 1.84 7.94 9.13
C GLY A 103 2.41 8.07 7.71
N LEU A 104 3.20 9.12 7.52
CA LEU A 104 3.95 9.36 6.28
C LEU A 104 5.39 8.82 6.33
N ASP A 105 5.72 8.00 7.33
CA ASP A 105 7.02 7.38 7.49
C ASP A 105 6.90 5.87 7.26
N PHE A 106 7.27 5.43 6.06
CA PHE A 106 7.25 4.03 5.65
C PHE A 106 8.59 3.32 5.91
N SER A 107 9.65 4.05 6.31
CA SER A 107 10.95 3.44 6.61
C SER A 107 10.90 2.45 7.78
N GLY A 108 10.16 2.80 8.85
CA GLY A 108 9.99 1.93 10.00
C GLY A 108 9.32 0.60 9.65
N PRO A 109 8.15 0.61 8.97
CA PRO A 109 7.53 -0.61 8.45
C PRO A 109 8.42 -1.42 7.50
N VAL A 110 9.15 -0.77 6.59
CA VAL A 110 10.11 -1.45 5.71
C VAL A 110 11.16 -2.21 6.52
N GLU A 111 11.82 -1.55 7.47
CA GLU A 111 12.84 -2.18 8.31
C GLU A 111 12.25 -3.29 9.21
N ARG A 112 11.02 -3.12 9.71
CA ARG A 112 10.38 -4.09 10.61
C ARG A 112 9.90 -5.35 9.90
N PHE A 113 9.31 -5.20 8.71
CA PHE A 113 8.55 -6.27 8.06
C PHE A 113 9.23 -6.86 6.84
N LEU A 114 10.26 -6.21 6.27
CA LEU A 114 10.91 -6.68 5.03
C LEU A 114 12.38 -7.06 5.23
N ILE A 115 12.95 -6.74 6.40
CA ILE A 115 14.31 -7.09 6.80
C ILE A 115 14.24 -8.08 7.95
N ASP A 116 15.02 -9.16 7.87
CA ASP A 116 15.09 -10.13 8.95
C ASP A 116 15.83 -9.51 10.16
N PRO A 117 15.23 -9.51 11.37
CA PRO A 117 15.79 -8.83 12.53
C PRO A 117 17.09 -9.46 13.04
N VAL A 118 17.36 -10.73 12.72
CA VAL A 118 18.54 -11.49 13.15
C VAL A 118 19.67 -11.34 12.13
N THR A 119 19.40 -11.64 10.86
CA THR A 119 20.44 -11.61 9.81
C THR A 119 20.71 -10.20 9.30
N LYS A 120 19.81 -9.25 9.55
CA LYS A 120 19.82 -7.87 9.03
C LYS A 120 19.84 -7.81 7.51
N LYS A 121 19.38 -8.87 6.84
CA LYS A 121 19.27 -8.94 5.39
C LYS A 121 17.81 -8.86 4.96
N PRO A 122 17.52 -8.27 3.80
CA PRO A 122 16.22 -8.42 3.17
C PRO A 122 15.94 -9.89 2.88
N PHE A 123 14.69 -10.31 3.04
CA PHE A 123 14.20 -11.61 2.56
C PHE A 123 13.20 -11.46 1.41
N ILE A 124 13.08 -10.24 0.89
CA ILE A 124 12.37 -9.91 -0.34
C ILE A 124 13.34 -9.75 -1.50
N HIS A 125 12.82 -9.79 -2.72
CA HIS A 125 13.58 -9.65 -3.96
C HIS A 125 13.38 -8.30 -4.64
N SER A 126 12.25 -7.64 -4.38
CA SER A 126 11.95 -6.28 -4.83
C SER A 126 10.92 -5.62 -3.92
N ALA A 127 10.91 -4.29 -3.88
CA ALA A 127 9.91 -3.49 -3.20
C ALA A 127 9.18 -2.60 -4.20
N ILE A 128 7.86 -2.50 -4.09
CA ILE A 128 7.03 -1.64 -4.91
C ILE A 128 6.23 -0.71 -3.99
N SER A 129 6.44 0.59 -4.12
CA SER A 129 5.58 1.58 -3.47
C SER A 129 4.36 1.86 -4.32
N LEU A 130 3.17 1.68 -3.74
CA LEU A 130 1.89 2.04 -4.36
C LEU A 130 1.31 3.33 -3.78
N THR A 131 2.09 4.08 -3.00
CA THR A 131 1.64 5.34 -2.37
C THR A 131 1.71 6.52 -3.33
N GLY A 132 2.64 6.49 -4.30
CA GLY A 132 2.95 7.62 -5.17
C GLY A 132 3.51 8.84 -4.45
N PHE A 133 4.09 8.67 -3.26
CA PHE A 133 4.75 9.71 -2.49
C PHE A 133 6.13 9.25 -2.01
N ALA A 134 6.91 10.18 -1.47
CA ALA A 134 8.20 9.90 -0.84
C ALA A 134 8.06 8.86 0.29
N LEU A 135 9.11 8.06 0.49
CA LEU A 135 9.13 6.97 1.46
C LEU A 135 9.10 7.48 2.91
N VAL A 136 9.73 8.64 3.17
CA VAL A 136 9.85 9.20 4.52
C VAL A 136 9.42 10.67 4.54
N ARG A 137 8.35 10.90 5.30
CA ARG A 137 7.60 12.16 5.47
C ARG A 137 6.88 12.63 4.21
N GLY A 138 5.92 13.54 4.43
CA GLY A 138 5.13 14.13 3.36
C GLY A 138 5.89 15.19 2.56
N PRO A 139 5.30 15.66 1.43
CA PRO A 139 5.93 16.59 0.51
C PRO A 139 6.41 17.91 1.13
N ALA A 140 5.75 18.36 2.20
CA ALA A 140 6.09 19.61 2.88
C ALA A 140 7.44 19.55 3.64
N ARG A 141 7.88 18.37 4.07
CA ARG A 141 9.12 18.15 4.85
C ARG A 141 9.70 16.75 4.60
N GLN A 142 10.00 16.43 3.34
CA GLN A 142 10.62 15.16 2.99
C GLN A 142 11.97 14.97 3.70
N ASP A 143 12.26 13.73 4.10
CA ASP A 143 13.53 13.31 4.70
C ASP A 143 14.19 12.25 3.81
N TYR A 144 14.70 12.70 2.66
CA TYR A 144 15.35 11.82 1.69
C TYR A 144 16.60 11.11 2.24
N PRO A 145 17.44 11.69 3.13
CA PRO A 145 18.58 10.96 3.68
C PRO A 145 18.16 9.69 4.44
N ARG A 146 17.07 9.79 5.21
CA ARG A 146 16.52 8.64 5.94
C ARG A 146 15.87 7.63 5.01
N ALA A 147 15.20 8.07 3.96
CA ALA A 147 14.67 7.18 2.92
C ALA A 147 15.79 6.38 2.25
N VAL A 148 16.86 7.07 1.82
CA VAL A 148 18.04 6.44 1.21
C VAL A 148 18.72 5.47 2.17
N GLU A 149 18.83 5.79 3.47
CA GLU A 149 19.37 4.87 4.46
C GLU A 149 18.55 3.57 4.56
N ALA A 150 17.22 3.69 4.66
CA ALA A 150 16.32 2.54 4.74
C ALA A 150 16.39 1.68 3.47
N LEU A 151 16.38 2.31 2.29
CA LEU A 151 16.48 1.60 1.00
C LEU A 151 17.85 0.96 0.78
N ARG A 152 18.93 1.57 1.27
CA ARG A 152 20.27 0.96 1.26
C ARG A 152 20.38 -0.27 2.15
N LYS A 153 19.68 -0.30 3.29
CA LYS A 153 19.60 -1.52 4.11
C LYS A 153 18.78 -2.61 3.43
N LEU A 154 17.73 -2.21 2.70
CA LEU A 154 16.88 -3.13 1.97
C LEU A 154 17.58 -3.71 0.73
N ASP A 155 18.45 -2.94 0.06
CA ASP A 155 19.35 -3.36 -1.03
C ASP A 155 18.70 -4.25 -2.12
N VAL A 156 17.49 -3.87 -2.52
CA VAL A 156 16.72 -4.52 -3.61
C VAL A 156 16.13 -3.44 -4.53
N PRO A 157 15.72 -3.79 -5.77
CA PRO A 157 15.02 -2.84 -6.64
C PRO A 157 13.80 -2.25 -5.95
N TYR A 158 13.74 -0.91 -5.91
CA TYR A 158 12.63 -0.14 -5.34
C TYR A 158 11.90 0.59 -6.46
N ILE A 159 10.70 0.11 -6.80
CA ILE A 159 9.86 0.63 -7.89
C ILE A 159 8.77 1.51 -7.29
N VAL A 160 8.44 2.61 -7.94
CA VAL A 160 7.37 3.50 -7.51
C VAL A 160 6.24 3.45 -8.54
N ALA A 161 5.14 2.80 -8.20
CA ALA A 161 3.93 2.80 -9.00
C ALA A 161 2.97 3.85 -8.41
N LEU A 162 2.73 4.92 -9.14
CA LEU A 162 1.95 6.05 -8.64
C LEU A 162 0.46 5.92 -9.01
N PRO A 163 -0.46 6.10 -8.03
CA PRO A 163 -1.85 6.35 -8.33
C PRO A 163 -2.03 7.77 -8.85
N LEU A 164 -2.97 7.98 -9.77
CA LEU A 164 -3.37 9.33 -10.15
C LEU A 164 -4.16 9.97 -9.01
N VAL A 165 -3.55 10.98 -8.37
CA VAL A 165 -4.13 11.64 -7.18
C VAL A 165 -4.90 12.90 -7.55
N PHE A 166 -4.41 13.66 -8.54
CA PHE A 166 -4.95 14.98 -8.90
C PHE A 166 -5.61 15.02 -10.29
N GLN A 167 -5.57 13.91 -11.01
CA GLN A 167 -6.19 13.78 -12.32
C GLN A 167 -6.96 12.46 -12.39
N THR A 168 -8.02 12.50 -13.17
CA THR A 168 -8.87 11.35 -13.46
C THR A 168 -8.22 10.48 -14.53
N THR A 169 -8.73 9.26 -14.66
CA THR A 169 -8.29 8.33 -15.70
C THR A 169 -8.49 8.94 -17.10
N GLU A 170 -9.64 9.57 -17.34
CA GLU A 170 -9.97 10.18 -18.62
C GLU A 170 -9.07 11.39 -18.94
N GLU A 171 -8.79 12.25 -17.95
CA GLU A 171 -7.90 13.39 -18.14
C GLU A 171 -6.48 12.92 -18.51
N TRP A 172 -5.98 11.87 -17.86
CA TRP A 172 -4.67 11.33 -18.16
C TRP A 172 -4.60 10.69 -19.55
N LEU A 173 -5.60 9.88 -19.93
CA LEU A 173 -5.65 9.23 -21.24
C LEU A 173 -5.76 10.23 -22.40
N ASN A 174 -6.44 11.36 -22.19
CA ASN A 174 -6.58 12.41 -23.19
C ASN A 174 -5.46 13.46 -23.15
N SER A 175 -4.54 13.38 -22.17
CA SER A 175 -3.45 14.33 -22.00
C SER A 175 -2.30 14.03 -22.96
N THR A 176 -1.86 15.04 -23.71
CA THR A 176 -0.65 14.95 -24.54
C THR A 176 0.64 15.03 -23.72
N LEU A 177 0.56 15.52 -22.49
CA LEU A 177 1.71 15.69 -21.58
C LEU A 177 1.82 14.56 -20.54
N GLY A 178 0.82 13.69 -20.45
CA GLY A 178 0.70 12.70 -19.38
C GLY A 178 0.29 13.35 -18.06
N LEU A 179 1.13 13.27 -17.03
CA LEU A 179 0.85 13.78 -15.69
C LEU A 179 0.80 15.32 -15.63
N HIS A 180 -0.10 15.88 -14.83
CA HIS A 180 -0.05 17.32 -14.51
C HIS A 180 1.30 17.71 -13.85
N PRO A 181 1.81 18.93 -14.08
CA PRO A 181 3.11 19.37 -13.53
C PRO A 181 3.24 19.20 -12.01
N ILE A 182 2.15 19.44 -11.27
CA ILE A 182 2.12 19.23 -9.81
C ILE A 182 2.27 17.76 -9.43
N GLN A 183 1.74 16.84 -10.23
CA GLN A 183 1.91 15.40 -10.04
C GLN A 183 3.33 14.95 -10.36
N VAL A 184 3.93 15.47 -11.42
CA VAL A 184 5.34 15.19 -11.73
C VAL A 184 6.23 15.62 -10.57
N ALA A 185 6.03 16.83 -10.05
CA ALA A 185 6.80 17.32 -8.92
C ALA A 185 6.65 16.45 -7.66
N LEU A 186 5.42 16.04 -7.32
CA LEU A 186 5.13 15.34 -6.05
C LEU A 186 5.31 13.82 -6.11
N GLN A 187 4.95 13.20 -7.23
CA GLN A 187 4.83 11.74 -7.37
C GLN A 187 5.95 11.12 -8.21
N VAL A 188 6.74 11.93 -8.92
CA VAL A 188 7.88 11.48 -9.71
C VAL A 188 9.19 12.00 -9.12
N ALA A 189 9.35 13.33 -9.03
CA ALA A 189 10.62 13.90 -8.60
C ALA A 189 10.97 13.57 -7.13
N LEU A 190 10.01 13.63 -6.20
CA LEU A 190 10.31 13.32 -4.78
C LEU A 190 10.70 11.84 -4.58
N PRO A 191 9.96 10.85 -5.12
CA PRO A 191 10.39 9.46 -5.00
C PRO A 191 11.68 9.12 -5.76
N GLU A 192 11.98 9.81 -6.87
CA GLU A 192 13.28 9.68 -7.55
C GLU A 192 14.46 10.11 -6.66
N LEU A 193 14.29 11.16 -5.84
CA LEU A 193 15.29 11.58 -4.86
C LEU A 193 15.54 10.55 -3.76
N ASP A 194 14.53 9.73 -3.43
CA ASP A 194 14.68 8.62 -2.48
C ASP A 194 15.44 7.44 -3.12
N GLY A 195 15.54 7.39 -4.46
CA GLY A 195 16.09 6.25 -5.22
C GLY A 195 15.03 5.35 -5.84
N GLY A 196 13.78 5.81 -5.93
CA GLY A 196 12.69 5.12 -6.62
C GLY A 196 12.91 5.04 -8.13
N MET A 197 12.71 3.85 -8.68
CA MET A 197 12.84 3.55 -10.10
C MET A 197 11.48 3.50 -10.80
N GLU A 198 11.49 3.78 -12.10
CA GLU A 198 10.41 3.52 -13.05
C GLU A 198 9.02 3.97 -12.56
N PRO A 199 8.75 5.29 -12.50
CA PRO A 199 7.43 5.80 -12.14
C PRO A 199 6.39 5.33 -13.16
N ILE A 200 5.55 4.36 -12.77
CA ILE A 200 4.49 3.81 -13.61
C ILE A 200 3.14 4.21 -13.03
N VAL A 201 2.28 4.79 -13.87
CA VAL A 201 0.88 5.00 -13.54
C VAL A 201 0.18 3.64 -13.59
N PHE A 202 -0.32 3.16 -12.45
CA PHE A 202 -1.01 1.85 -12.38
C PHE A 202 -2.52 1.98 -12.15
N VAL A 203 -2.98 3.09 -11.59
CA VAL A 203 -4.38 3.30 -11.25
C VAL A 203 -4.78 4.76 -11.37
N GLY A 204 -6.00 5.02 -11.82
CA GLY A 204 -6.60 6.35 -11.85
C GLY A 204 -8.01 6.35 -11.26
N ARG A 205 -8.55 7.53 -10.95
CA ARG A 205 -9.91 7.66 -10.44
C ARG A 205 -10.90 7.79 -11.58
N ASP A 206 -12.00 7.06 -11.48
CA ASP A 206 -13.18 7.23 -12.34
C ASP A 206 -14.04 8.40 -11.85
N LEU A 207 -14.35 9.33 -12.74
CA LEU A 207 -15.21 10.49 -12.49
C LEU A 207 -16.61 10.11 -11.99
N ARG A 208 -17.15 8.96 -12.40
CA ARG A 208 -18.54 8.58 -12.12
C ARG A 208 -18.70 7.90 -10.78
N THR A 209 -17.75 7.05 -10.42
CA THR A 209 -17.82 6.24 -9.18
C THR A 209 -16.94 6.79 -8.07
N GLY A 210 -15.94 7.63 -8.39
CA GLY A 210 -14.92 8.08 -7.45
C GLY A 210 -13.92 6.98 -7.05
N ASN A 211 -14.14 5.75 -7.51
CA ASN A 211 -13.32 4.59 -7.20
C ASN A 211 -12.08 4.56 -8.10
N HIS A 212 -11.06 3.88 -7.59
CA HIS A 212 -9.83 3.63 -8.32
C HIS A 212 -10.00 2.50 -9.35
N MET A 213 -9.72 2.80 -10.63
CA MET A 213 -9.67 1.86 -11.76
C MET A 213 -8.23 1.59 -12.19
N LEU A 214 -7.88 0.31 -12.33
CA LEU A 214 -6.55 -0.09 -12.78
C LEU A 214 -6.40 0.00 -14.29
N PHE A 215 -5.20 0.36 -14.72
CA PHE A 215 -4.82 0.28 -16.11
C PHE A 215 -4.35 -1.14 -16.44
N THR A 216 -5.20 -1.95 -17.05
CA THR A 216 -4.76 -3.21 -17.69
C THR A 216 -4.17 -2.87 -19.05
N ARG A 217 -2.92 -3.24 -19.33
CA ARG A 217 -2.42 -3.25 -20.72
C ARG A 217 -3.29 -4.20 -21.54
N GLY A 218 -3.87 -3.68 -22.62
CA GLY A 218 -4.42 -4.52 -23.71
C GLY A 218 -3.33 -5.25 -24.46
#